data_AF-A0A498MAI3-F1
#
_entry.id   AF-A0A498MAI3-F1
#
_cell.length_a   1.000
_cell.length_b   1.000
_cell.length_c   1.000
_cell.angle_alpha   90.00
_cell.angle_beta   90.00
_cell.angle_gamma   90.00
#
_symmetry.space_group_name_H-M   'P 1'
#
loop_
_entity.id
_entity.type
_entity.pdbx_description
1 polymer ?
#
loop_
_entity_poly.entity_id
_entity_poly.type
_entity_poly.pdbx_seq_one_letter_code
_entity_poly.pdbx_strand_id
1 'polypeptide(L)'
;MPAEKRAPIQETYGCIKWEMKFMPLGETAESQQQSRDELKSLSKQNAPNQDVVKQLTRSTFYTQRKEVNNGKEIKYLLEDWPFLFDEIGMAVHFKELTGVSLKETFVRNLDLKGERLLNYLKTVAVNKSKRLVQSFTNIQLMRREHTGPSGDVLEMVLLLLSYFDEKEDVMFTYVEDTCLTEEVQMGQVPLTPTIVVCGQDATQDSNSSFSIQEGASSLPSVSPGPSSSSRALSPKSTSSSASCSPDVDWADTFDIPWKKFPEELIQSLERGKRPSPQKRREMVRIVVREMMQKSSDISKRHITIVAKKIVATYPKSLQDVIEGDIIGLRFHSLVKQLQNRIENAKRSTTPKSRKRKLHADSDTDEMPAEKRAPIQETYGCIKWEMKFMPLGETAESQQQSRDELKSLSKQNAPNHDVVKQLTRSTFYTQRKEVNNGKEIKYLLEDWPFLFDEIGMAVHFKELTGVSLKEIFVRNLDLKGE
;
A
#
# COMPACT_ATOMS: atom_id res chain seq x y z
N MET A 1 18.88 29.30 -23.50
CA MET A 1 18.35 28.80 -22.22
C MET A 1 17.00 28.13 -22.46
N PRO A 2 16.91 26.80 -22.60
CA PRO A 2 15.62 26.10 -22.54
C PRO A 2 15.05 26.23 -21.12
N ALA A 3 13.75 26.48 -20.99
CA ALA A 3 13.11 26.47 -19.67
C ALA A 3 13.09 25.03 -19.13
N GLU A 4 13.56 24.85 -17.89
CA GLU A 4 13.60 23.55 -17.24
C GLU A 4 12.18 23.03 -17.00
N LYS A 5 11.85 21.87 -17.59
CA LYS A 5 10.55 21.25 -17.42
C LYS A 5 10.47 20.68 -16.00
N ARG A 6 9.79 21.40 -15.10
CA ARG A 6 9.38 20.86 -13.80
C ARG A 6 8.77 19.47 -13.99
N ALA A 7 9.28 18.49 -13.24
CA ALA A 7 8.74 17.15 -13.26
C ALA A 7 7.24 17.17 -12.89
N PRO A 8 6.41 16.27 -13.46
CA PRO A 8 5.03 16.12 -13.00
C PRO A 8 5.04 15.77 -11.50
N ILE A 9 4.07 16.31 -10.77
CA ILE A 9 3.95 16.10 -9.32
C ILE A 9 3.84 14.60 -9.04
N GLN A 10 4.92 13.99 -8.55
CA GLN A 10 4.91 12.61 -8.10
C GLN A 10 4.08 12.50 -6.83
N GLU A 11 3.42 11.35 -6.68
CA GLU A 11 2.50 11.03 -5.59
C GLU A 11 3.14 11.31 -4.23
N THR A 12 2.68 12.36 -3.53
CA THR A 12 3.28 12.86 -2.28
C THR A 12 2.90 11.98 -1.09
N TYR A 13 3.44 10.75 -1.10
CA TYR A 13 3.10 9.64 -0.21
C TYR A 13 3.17 10.04 1.27
N GLY A 14 2.01 10.27 1.90
CA GLY A 14 1.88 10.65 3.31
C GLY A 14 2.40 12.05 3.70
N CYS A 15 2.74 12.93 2.74
CA CYS A 15 3.32 14.24 3.03
C CYS A 15 2.26 15.36 3.08
N ILE A 16 1.92 15.84 4.27
CA ILE A 16 0.93 16.90 4.50
C ILE A 16 1.44 18.34 4.29
N LYS A 17 2.76 18.58 4.40
CA LYS A 17 3.39 19.91 4.19
C LYS A 17 4.50 19.88 3.12
N TRP A 18 4.28 19.17 2.01
CA TRP A 18 5.28 18.99 0.95
C TRP A 18 5.76 20.30 0.29
N GLU A 19 4.82 21.17 -0.10
CA GLU A 19 5.11 22.47 -0.72
C GLU A 19 4.25 23.56 -0.07
N MET A 20 4.89 24.46 0.68
CA MET A 20 4.22 25.61 1.30
C MET A 20 4.23 26.80 0.35
N LYS A 21 3.08 27.13 -0.23
CA LYS A 21 2.92 28.26 -1.16
C LYS A 21 3.10 29.64 -0.50
N PHE A 22 2.90 29.72 0.81
CA PHE A 22 2.98 30.93 1.61
C PHE A 22 3.84 30.69 2.86
N MET A 23 4.51 31.74 3.33
CA MET A 23 5.21 31.75 4.61
C MET A 23 4.19 31.69 5.77
N PRO A 24 4.52 31.07 6.93
CA PRO A 24 3.60 31.04 8.08
C PRO A 24 3.20 32.43 8.57
N LEU A 25 1.98 32.57 9.09
CA LEU A 25 1.52 33.81 9.73
C LEU A 25 2.36 34.09 10.99
N GLY A 26 2.99 35.26 11.03
CA GLY A 26 3.91 35.66 12.10
C GLY A 26 5.40 35.51 11.78
N GLU A 27 5.75 34.80 10.70
CA GLU A 27 7.13 34.70 10.20
C GLU A 27 7.44 35.79 9.16
N THR A 28 8.71 36.18 9.08
CA THR A 28 9.26 37.07 8.05
C THR A 28 10.55 36.49 7.47
N ALA A 29 11.07 37.05 6.37
CA ALA A 29 12.33 36.60 5.79
C ALA A 29 13.52 36.78 6.77
N GLU A 30 13.46 37.84 7.57
CA GLU A 30 14.43 38.19 8.61
C GLU A 30 14.35 37.22 9.80
N SER A 31 13.14 36.89 10.26
CA SER A 31 12.91 35.86 11.30
C SER A 31 13.47 34.50 10.88
N GLN A 32 13.20 34.08 9.65
CA GLN A 32 13.70 32.82 9.08
C GLN A 32 15.23 32.82 8.97
N GLN A 33 15.84 33.96 8.58
CA GLN A 33 17.29 34.10 8.50
C GLN A 33 17.94 34.08 9.90
N GLN A 34 17.40 34.81 10.87
CA GLN A 34 17.89 34.85 12.25
C GLN A 34 17.84 33.45 12.88
N SER A 35 16.70 32.75 12.75
CA SER A 35 16.55 31.38 13.25
C SER A 35 17.51 30.38 12.57
N ARG A 36 17.84 30.59 11.28
CA ARG A 36 18.86 29.79 10.58
C ARG A 36 20.26 30.04 11.16
N ASP A 37 20.64 31.30 11.35
CA ASP A 37 21.99 31.61 11.83
C ASP A 37 22.17 31.27 13.31
N GLU A 38 21.08 31.24 14.09
CA GLU A 38 21.06 30.64 15.43
C GLU A 38 21.26 29.10 15.39
N LEU A 39 20.58 28.38 14.48
CA LEU A 39 20.85 26.95 14.26
C LEU A 39 22.32 26.68 13.86
N LYS A 40 22.92 27.52 13.01
CA LYS A 40 24.37 27.45 12.67
C LYS A 40 25.31 27.81 13.82
N SER A 41 24.81 28.47 14.87
CA SER A 41 25.53 28.75 16.09
C SER A 41 25.45 27.57 17.05
N LEU A 42 24.23 27.02 17.23
CA LEU A 42 23.96 25.84 18.05
C LEU A 42 24.71 24.60 17.54
N SER A 43 24.83 24.39 16.23
CA SER A 43 25.56 23.26 15.64
C SER A 43 27.09 23.29 15.86
N LYS A 44 27.62 24.35 16.48
CA LYS A 44 29.04 24.48 16.86
C LYS A 44 29.27 24.28 18.36
N GLN A 45 28.22 23.95 19.11
CA GLN A 45 28.26 23.70 20.54
C GLN A 45 28.28 22.19 20.80
N ASN A 46 29.04 21.73 21.78
CA ASN A 46 29.18 20.29 22.08
C ASN A 46 27.87 19.64 22.59
N ALA A 47 26.93 20.43 23.10
CA ALA A 47 25.63 19.98 23.62
C ALA A 47 24.59 21.11 23.48
N PRO A 48 24.02 21.33 22.28
CA PRO A 48 23.02 22.37 22.06
C PRO A 48 21.71 22.05 22.79
N ASN A 49 20.98 23.07 23.22
CA ASN A 49 19.67 22.89 23.85
C ASN A 49 18.69 22.28 22.83
N GLN A 50 18.30 21.02 23.06
CA GLN A 50 17.46 20.27 22.13
C GLN A 50 16.09 20.91 21.88
N ASP A 51 15.49 21.58 22.86
CA ASP A 51 14.15 22.15 22.70
C ASP A 51 14.18 23.46 21.92
N VAL A 52 15.26 24.24 22.06
CA VAL A 52 15.55 25.38 21.18
C VAL A 52 15.77 24.89 19.74
N VAL A 53 16.56 23.83 19.53
CA VAL A 53 16.72 23.19 18.20
C VAL A 53 15.36 22.73 17.65
N LYS A 54 14.55 22.01 18.43
CA LYS A 54 13.19 21.57 18.02
C LYS A 54 12.27 22.76 17.68
N GLN A 55 12.40 23.89 18.35
CA GLN A 55 11.60 25.09 18.07
C GLN A 55 12.05 25.77 16.78
N LEU A 56 13.34 26.07 16.66
CA LEU A 56 13.93 26.74 15.48
C LEU A 56 13.80 25.89 14.21
N THR A 57 13.91 24.57 14.30
CA THR A 57 13.68 23.67 13.16
C THR A 57 12.22 23.70 12.69
N ARG A 58 11.24 23.94 13.58
CA ARG A 58 9.82 24.12 13.19
C ARG A 58 9.55 25.48 12.57
N SER A 59 10.02 26.58 13.16
CA SER A 59 9.81 27.92 12.58
C SER A 59 10.41 27.98 11.17
N THR A 60 11.64 27.49 11.00
CA THR A 60 12.34 27.52 9.71
C THR A 60 11.96 26.42 8.71
N PHE A 61 11.01 25.53 9.05
CA PHE A 61 10.56 24.45 8.17
C PHE A 61 10.17 24.93 6.76
N TYR A 62 9.51 26.10 6.66
CA TYR A 62 9.16 26.72 5.38
C TYR A 62 10.39 26.93 4.48
N THR A 63 11.45 27.53 5.01
CA THR A 63 12.65 27.86 4.23
C THR A 63 13.49 26.62 3.95
N GLN A 64 13.65 25.71 4.93
CA GLN A 64 14.27 24.39 4.73
C GLN A 64 13.60 23.64 3.57
N ARG A 65 12.28 23.46 3.63
CA ARG A 65 11.49 22.70 2.64
C ARG A 65 11.54 23.35 1.26
N LYS A 66 11.53 24.68 1.18
CA LYS A 66 11.67 25.44 -0.06
C LYS A 66 13.03 25.27 -0.71
N GLU A 67 14.12 25.31 0.07
CA GLU A 67 15.47 25.09 -0.46
C GLU A 67 15.70 23.63 -0.91
N VAL A 68 15.17 22.65 -0.16
CA VAL A 68 15.16 21.24 -0.57
C VAL A 68 14.35 21.00 -1.85
N ASN A 69 13.12 21.55 -1.94
CA ASN A 69 12.27 21.42 -3.14
C ASN A 69 12.89 22.09 -4.38
N ASN A 70 13.72 23.12 -4.20
CA ASN A 70 14.44 23.80 -5.27
C ASN A 70 15.72 23.06 -5.72
N GLY A 71 16.03 21.88 -5.17
CA GLY A 71 17.19 21.09 -5.57
C GLY A 71 18.54 21.67 -5.14
N LYS A 72 18.58 22.46 -4.06
CA LYS A 72 19.84 22.98 -3.50
C LYS A 72 20.78 21.84 -3.14
N GLU A 73 22.05 21.95 -3.50
CA GLU A 73 23.04 20.88 -3.31
C GLU A 73 23.18 20.47 -1.84
N ILE A 74 23.37 19.18 -1.59
CA ILE A 74 23.44 18.59 -0.24
C ILE A 74 24.52 19.28 0.61
N LYS A 75 25.66 19.66 0.01
CA LYS A 75 26.72 20.42 0.70
C LYS A 75 26.19 21.74 1.27
N TYR A 76 25.50 22.54 0.47
CA TYR A 76 24.95 23.82 0.93
C TYR A 76 23.74 23.62 1.86
N LEU A 77 23.01 22.51 1.76
CA LEU A 77 21.98 22.15 2.75
C LEU A 77 22.58 21.77 4.11
N LEU A 78 23.73 21.07 4.15
CA LEU A 78 24.48 20.80 5.38
C LEU A 78 25.03 22.09 6.01
N GLU A 79 25.58 23.00 5.20
CA GLU A 79 26.13 24.28 5.65
C GLU A 79 25.05 25.26 6.14
N ASP A 80 23.87 25.29 5.49
CA ASP A 80 22.77 26.18 5.88
C ASP A 80 21.80 25.60 6.92
N TRP A 81 21.64 24.28 6.98
CA TRP A 81 20.68 23.59 7.83
C TRP A 81 21.27 22.32 8.45
N PRO A 82 22.33 22.43 9.29
CA PRO A 82 23.05 21.28 9.84
C PRO A 82 22.13 20.25 10.51
N PHE A 83 21.10 20.73 11.22
CA PHE A 83 20.15 19.87 11.91
C PHE A 83 19.17 19.09 11.00
N LEU A 84 19.11 19.34 9.68
CA LEU A 84 18.36 18.45 8.76
C LEU A 84 18.97 17.04 8.66
N PHE A 85 20.25 16.90 9.03
CA PHE A 85 21.03 15.66 8.96
C PHE A 85 21.37 15.12 10.35
N ASP A 86 20.86 15.76 11.40
CA ASP A 86 20.87 15.29 12.79
C ASP A 86 19.55 14.55 13.12
N GLU A 87 19.59 13.65 14.11
CA GLU A 87 18.43 12.86 14.49
C GLU A 87 17.27 13.71 15.04
N ILE A 88 17.55 14.76 15.82
CA ILE A 88 16.53 15.62 16.45
C ILE A 88 15.86 16.47 15.37
N GLY A 89 16.66 17.16 14.55
CA GLY A 89 16.12 18.03 13.51
C GLY A 89 15.46 17.26 12.36
N MET A 90 15.99 16.11 11.96
CA MET A 90 15.34 15.21 10.99
C MET A 90 13.99 14.70 11.52
N ALA A 91 13.92 14.26 12.79
CA ALA A 91 12.66 13.80 13.39
C ALA A 91 11.60 14.92 13.46
N VAL A 92 12.03 16.16 13.73
CA VAL A 92 11.14 17.34 13.71
C VAL A 92 10.68 17.66 12.28
N HIS A 93 11.59 17.74 11.31
CA HIS A 93 11.25 18.02 9.91
C HIS A 93 10.30 16.96 9.35
N PHE A 94 10.54 15.68 9.66
CA PHE A 94 9.63 14.59 9.27
C PHE A 94 8.24 14.72 9.92
N LYS A 95 8.16 15.06 11.22
CA LYS A 95 6.89 15.26 11.93
C LYS A 95 6.09 16.44 11.35
N GLU A 96 6.76 17.53 10.95
CA GLU A 96 6.11 18.64 10.24
C GLU A 96 5.68 18.27 8.81
N LEU A 97 6.52 17.54 8.08
CA LEU A 97 6.25 17.11 6.69
C LEU A 97 5.09 16.12 6.57
N THR A 98 4.94 15.19 7.52
CA THR A 98 4.01 14.04 7.45
C THR A 98 2.91 14.04 8.51
N GLY A 99 3.05 14.82 9.58
CA GLY A 99 2.19 14.75 10.77
C GLY A 99 2.49 13.55 11.69
N VAL A 100 3.41 12.66 11.30
CA VAL A 100 3.74 11.43 12.04
C VAL A 100 5.06 11.61 12.79
N SER A 101 5.05 11.40 14.11
CA SER A 101 6.30 11.30 14.86
C SER A 101 6.88 9.90 14.75
N LEU A 102 8.10 9.78 14.22
CA LEU A 102 8.77 8.50 13.98
C LEU A 102 8.93 7.68 15.27
N LYS A 103 9.65 8.21 16.27
CA LYS A 103 9.94 7.49 17.52
C LYS A 103 8.67 7.09 18.27
N GLU A 104 7.76 8.04 18.52
CA GLU A 104 6.47 7.80 19.20
C GLU A 104 5.63 6.73 18.47
N THR A 105 5.61 6.76 17.12
CA THR A 105 4.82 5.82 16.32
C THR A 105 5.47 4.45 16.24
N PHE A 106 6.81 4.38 16.18
CA PHE A 106 7.54 3.12 16.17
C PHE A 106 7.37 2.36 17.48
N VAL A 107 7.70 2.98 18.62
CA VAL A 107 7.58 2.39 19.96
C VAL A 107 6.15 1.91 20.21
N ARG A 108 5.15 2.78 20.03
CA ARG A 108 3.73 2.41 20.18
C ARG A 108 3.28 1.24 19.28
N ASN A 109 3.88 1.05 18.11
CA ASN A 109 3.58 -0.12 17.28
C ASN A 109 4.33 -1.38 17.73
N LEU A 110 5.51 -1.27 18.34
CA LEU A 110 6.18 -2.38 19.02
C LEU A 110 5.35 -2.83 20.23
N ASP A 111 4.89 -1.91 21.08
CA ASP A 111 4.07 -2.25 22.25
C ASP A 111 2.79 -3.00 21.86
N LEU A 112 2.10 -2.54 20.80
CA LEU A 112 0.82 -3.10 20.35
C LEU A 112 0.95 -4.38 19.49
N LYS A 113 2.13 -4.68 18.93
CA LYS A 113 2.27 -5.72 17.87
C LYS A 113 3.58 -6.51 17.89
N GLY A 114 4.65 -5.97 18.48
CA GLY A 114 5.99 -6.55 18.50
C GLY A 114 6.01 -7.92 19.17
N GLU A 115 5.55 -8.02 20.42
CA GLU A 115 5.44 -9.29 21.15
C GLU A 115 4.64 -10.35 20.36
N ARG A 116 3.51 -9.95 19.76
CA ARG A 116 2.68 -10.82 18.91
C ARG A 116 3.38 -11.27 17.62
N LEU A 117 4.16 -10.40 16.99
CA LEU A 117 4.93 -10.70 15.77
C LEU A 117 6.11 -11.62 16.09
N LEU A 118 6.85 -11.31 17.15
CA LEU A 118 7.95 -12.10 17.66
C LEU A 118 7.48 -13.49 18.09
N ASN A 119 6.36 -13.60 18.81
CA ASN A 119 5.73 -14.89 19.15
C ASN A 119 5.26 -15.66 17.91
N TYR A 120 4.71 -15.01 16.88
CA TYR A 120 4.40 -15.67 15.61
C TYR A 120 5.66 -16.22 14.92
N LEU A 121 6.75 -15.46 14.91
CA LEU A 121 8.04 -15.89 14.33
C LEU A 121 8.59 -17.10 15.10
N LYS A 122 8.75 -16.97 16.42
CA LYS A 122 9.27 -17.98 17.36
C LYS A 122 8.46 -19.28 17.39
N THR A 123 7.14 -19.25 17.24
CA THR A 123 6.29 -20.45 17.45
C THR A 123 5.61 -20.98 16.17
N VAL A 124 5.25 -20.13 15.21
CA VAL A 124 4.46 -20.51 14.04
C VAL A 124 5.26 -20.43 12.73
N ALA A 125 6.15 -19.45 12.58
CA ALA A 125 6.95 -19.31 11.36
C ALA A 125 8.15 -20.24 11.34
N VAL A 126 8.85 -20.40 12.47
CA VAL A 126 10.03 -21.26 12.61
C VAL A 126 9.76 -22.68 12.08
N ASN A 127 8.59 -23.22 12.40
CA ASN A 127 8.13 -24.56 11.99
C ASN A 127 7.81 -24.70 10.48
N LYS A 128 8.01 -23.65 9.66
CA LYS A 128 7.77 -23.65 8.21
C LYS A 128 9.04 -23.58 7.37
N SER A 129 10.17 -23.14 7.93
CA SER A 129 11.44 -22.98 7.20
C SER A 129 12.62 -23.46 8.02
N LYS A 130 13.44 -24.35 7.45
CA LYS A 130 14.69 -24.81 8.08
C LYS A 130 15.67 -23.65 8.33
N ARG A 131 15.67 -22.63 7.45
CA ARG A 131 16.48 -21.42 7.63
C ARG A 131 16.04 -20.64 8.87
N LEU A 132 14.73 -20.47 9.09
CA LEU A 132 14.22 -19.85 10.32
C LEU A 132 14.56 -20.66 11.57
N VAL A 133 14.51 -22.00 11.52
CA VAL A 133 14.98 -22.84 12.64
C VAL A 133 16.45 -22.55 12.93
N GLN A 134 17.31 -22.51 11.90
CA GLN A 134 18.74 -22.23 12.05
C GLN A 134 19.00 -20.82 12.60
N SER A 135 18.40 -19.78 12.04
CA SER A 135 18.53 -18.40 12.55
C SER A 135 18.02 -18.27 13.98
N PHE A 136 16.87 -18.85 14.32
CA PHE A 136 16.34 -18.81 15.68
C PHE A 136 17.25 -19.55 16.67
N THR A 137 17.70 -20.76 16.34
CA THR A 137 18.66 -21.50 17.18
C THR A 137 19.98 -20.74 17.34
N ASN A 138 20.50 -20.10 16.28
CA ASN A 138 21.71 -19.29 16.38
C ASN A 138 21.52 -18.09 17.32
N ILE A 139 20.46 -17.29 17.12
CA ILE A 139 20.18 -16.12 17.98
C ILE A 139 20.03 -16.56 19.45
N GLN A 140 19.36 -17.68 19.72
CA GLN A 140 19.17 -18.21 21.08
C GLN A 140 20.45 -18.83 21.67
N LEU A 141 21.44 -19.20 20.86
CA LEU A 141 22.77 -19.63 21.32
C LEU A 141 23.74 -18.46 21.58
N MET A 142 23.63 -17.38 20.81
CA MET A 142 24.48 -16.18 20.98
C MET A 142 23.97 -15.25 22.10
N ARG A 143 22.67 -15.31 22.39
CA ARG A 143 22.02 -14.54 23.47
C ARG A 143 22.53 -14.95 24.86
N ARG A 144 23.44 -14.14 25.42
CA ARG A 144 23.64 -14.04 26.88
C ARG A 144 22.37 -13.51 27.55
N GLU A 145 22.25 -13.61 28.88
CA GLU A 145 21.02 -13.39 29.67
C GLU A 145 20.46 -11.94 29.69
N HIS A 146 20.74 -11.12 28.68
CA HIS A 146 20.18 -9.78 28.51
C HIS A 146 18.74 -9.82 28.02
N THR A 147 17.80 -9.99 28.96
CA THR A 147 16.37 -9.78 28.75
C THR A 147 16.03 -8.29 28.80
N GLY A 148 16.15 -7.60 27.66
CA GLY A 148 15.77 -6.19 27.51
C GLY A 148 14.99 -5.92 26.22
N PRO A 149 14.17 -4.85 26.15
CA PRO A 149 13.33 -4.55 24.98
C PRO A 149 14.11 -4.39 23.68
N SER A 150 15.31 -3.81 23.73
CA SER A 150 16.23 -3.67 22.58
C SER A 150 16.57 -5.02 21.94
N GLY A 151 16.92 -6.02 22.75
CA GLY A 151 17.28 -7.36 22.29
C GLY A 151 16.12 -8.11 21.62
N ASP A 152 14.88 -7.87 22.05
CA ASP A 152 13.68 -8.46 21.41
C ASP A 152 13.35 -7.77 20.08
N VAL A 153 13.64 -6.47 19.91
CA VAL A 153 13.50 -5.80 18.60
C VAL A 153 14.59 -6.28 17.63
N LEU A 154 15.84 -6.40 18.09
CA LEU A 154 16.93 -6.96 17.28
C LEU A 154 16.63 -8.41 16.85
N GLU A 155 16.22 -9.27 17.77
CA GLU A 155 15.80 -10.64 17.43
C GLU A 155 14.64 -10.63 16.42
N MET A 156 13.67 -9.74 16.59
CA MET A 156 12.57 -9.59 15.63
C MET A 156 13.08 -9.19 14.23
N VAL A 157 14.04 -8.27 14.11
CA VAL A 157 14.62 -7.86 12.82
C VAL A 157 15.38 -9.03 12.15
N LEU A 158 16.25 -9.72 12.89
CA LEU A 158 17.00 -10.87 12.36
C LEU A 158 16.08 -12.02 11.94
N LEU A 159 15.03 -12.31 12.73
CA LEU A 159 14.00 -13.30 12.37
C LEU A 159 13.12 -12.85 11.19
N LEU A 160 12.90 -11.55 10.97
CA LEU A 160 12.18 -11.02 9.81
C LEU A 160 13.00 -11.16 8.52
N LEU A 161 14.30 -10.87 8.54
CA LEU A 161 15.18 -11.08 7.38
C LEU A 161 15.18 -12.56 6.97
N SER A 162 15.40 -13.45 7.93
CA SER A 162 15.34 -14.91 7.73
C SER A 162 13.93 -15.42 7.33
N TYR A 163 12.86 -14.68 7.63
CA TYR A 163 11.49 -14.99 7.20
C TYR A 163 11.22 -14.63 5.74
N PHE A 164 11.78 -13.52 5.25
CA PHE A 164 11.63 -13.06 3.87
C PHE A 164 12.70 -13.62 2.92
N ASP A 165 13.63 -14.43 3.44
CA ASP A 165 14.81 -14.99 2.75
C ASP A 165 15.89 -13.93 2.41
N GLU A 166 15.75 -12.71 2.94
CA GLU A 166 16.75 -11.64 2.86
C GLU A 166 17.99 -11.96 3.70
N LYS A 167 19.14 -11.40 3.32
CA LYS A 167 20.39 -11.52 4.07
C LYS A 167 20.54 -10.42 5.13
N GLU A 168 21.48 -10.62 6.05
CA GLU A 168 21.86 -9.60 7.04
C GLU A 168 22.68 -8.45 6.42
N ASP A 169 23.48 -8.71 5.37
CA ASP A 169 24.24 -7.69 4.62
C ASP A 169 23.37 -6.64 3.88
N VAL A 170 22.05 -6.83 3.83
CA VAL A 170 21.07 -5.85 3.31
C VAL A 170 20.78 -4.75 4.35
N MET A 171 20.83 -5.07 5.65
CA MET A 171 20.45 -4.18 6.74
C MET A 171 21.61 -3.82 7.68
N PHE A 172 22.68 -4.62 7.71
CA PHE A 172 23.80 -4.47 8.64
C PHE A 172 25.13 -4.44 7.88
N THR A 173 25.98 -3.45 8.19
CA THR A 173 27.39 -3.42 7.79
C THR A 173 28.25 -3.57 9.04
N TYR A 174 29.08 -4.61 9.05
CA TYR A 174 29.95 -4.94 10.18
C TYR A 174 31.31 -4.28 10.03
N VAL A 175 31.79 -3.61 11.08
CA VAL A 175 33.12 -2.99 11.19
C VAL A 175 33.87 -3.56 12.40
N GLU A 176 35.17 -3.29 12.54
CA GLU A 176 35.96 -3.78 13.67
C GLU A 176 35.48 -3.16 15.01
N ASP A 177 35.62 -3.89 16.12
CA ASP A 177 35.12 -3.48 17.45
C ASP A 177 35.64 -2.09 17.92
N THR A 178 36.79 -1.67 17.39
CA THR A 178 37.46 -0.40 17.70
C THR A 178 37.24 0.70 16.65
N CYS A 179 36.46 0.46 15.61
CA CYS A 179 36.23 1.42 14.52
C CYS A 179 35.48 2.66 15.02
N LEU A 180 36.03 3.85 14.74
CA LEU A 180 35.36 5.13 14.99
C LEU A 180 34.40 5.49 13.86
N THR A 181 33.43 6.36 14.13
CA THR A 181 32.42 6.83 13.16
C THR A 181 33.06 7.45 11.93
N GLU A 182 34.17 8.16 12.12
CA GLU A 182 34.95 8.86 11.10
C GLU A 182 35.81 7.91 10.23
N GLU A 183 36.03 6.67 10.69
CA GLU A 183 36.82 5.65 10.01
C GLU A 183 35.96 4.76 9.09
N VAL A 184 34.63 4.81 9.24
CA VAL A 184 33.68 4.05 8.43
C VAL A 184 33.79 4.48 6.96
N GLN A 185 34.24 3.56 6.10
CA GLN A 185 34.39 3.84 4.67
C GLN A 185 33.03 3.91 3.98
N MET A 186 32.39 5.09 4.00
CA MET A 186 31.06 5.33 3.44
C MET A 186 30.90 4.95 1.95
N GLY A 187 31.99 4.83 1.18
CA GLY A 187 31.98 4.30 -0.18
C GLY A 187 31.79 2.78 -0.29
N GLN A 188 31.88 2.04 0.82
CA GLN A 188 31.58 0.60 0.92
C GLN A 188 30.20 0.33 1.55
N VAL A 189 29.61 1.31 2.24
CA VAL A 189 28.27 1.21 2.83
C VAL A 189 27.20 1.23 1.72
N PRO A 190 26.15 0.41 1.80
CA PRO A 190 25.05 0.46 0.82
C PRO A 190 24.39 1.85 0.71
N LEU A 191 23.88 2.17 -0.49
CA LEU A 191 23.05 3.37 -0.71
C LEU A 191 21.62 3.24 -0.15
N THR A 192 21.27 2.06 0.38
CA THR A 192 20.04 1.80 1.14
C THR A 192 20.23 2.14 2.62
N PRO A 193 19.16 2.42 3.38
CA PRO A 193 19.26 2.59 4.83
C PRO A 193 19.83 1.32 5.49
N THR A 194 21.02 1.45 6.09
CA THR A 194 21.79 0.35 6.67
C THR A 194 22.32 0.77 8.04
N ILE A 195 22.36 -0.18 8.98
CA ILE A 195 22.88 -0.02 10.33
C ILE A 195 24.36 -0.43 10.32
N VAL A 196 25.25 0.44 10.78
CA VAL A 196 26.65 0.06 11.05
C VAL A 196 26.71 -0.58 12.44
N VAL A 197 27.40 -1.72 12.54
CA VAL A 197 27.55 -2.51 13.77
C VAL A 197 29.03 -2.75 14.03
N CYS A 198 29.50 -2.49 15.25
CA CYS A 198 30.85 -2.82 15.65
C CYS A 198 30.92 -4.29 16.08
N GLY A 199 31.90 -5.03 15.56
CA GLY A 199 32.10 -6.44 15.84
C GLY A 199 31.54 -7.39 14.78
N GLN A 200 31.66 -8.70 15.05
CA GLN A 200 31.47 -9.75 14.04
C GLN A 200 30.03 -10.27 13.92
N ASP A 201 29.15 -9.94 14.86
CA ASP A 201 27.70 -10.14 14.74
C ASP A 201 26.91 -9.13 15.58
N ALA A 202 25.66 -8.88 15.20
CA ALA A 202 24.81 -7.88 15.86
C ALA A 202 24.30 -8.31 17.26
N THR A 203 24.50 -9.56 17.68
CA THR A 203 24.01 -10.09 18.96
C THR A 203 25.03 -10.06 20.09
N GLN A 204 26.32 -9.85 19.78
CA GLN A 204 27.38 -9.66 20.77
C GLN A 204 27.59 -8.21 21.19
N ASP A 205 27.19 -7.23 20.38
CA ASP A 205 27.49 -5.81 20.60
C ASP A 205 26.68 -5.21 21.76
N SER A 206 27.29 -5.19 22.95
CA SER A 206 26.76 -4.55 24.16
C SER A 206 26.75 -3.02 24.13
N ASN A 207 27.40 -2.40 23.13
CA ASN A 207 27.40 -0.96 22.89
C ASN A 207 26.50 -0.56 21.70
N SER A 208 25.84 -1.51 21.04
CA SER A 208 24.95 -1.23 19.91
C SER A 208 23.87 -0.22 20.31
N SER A 209 23.74 0.86 19.55
CA SER A 209 22.85 2.00 19.83
C SER A 209 21.36 1.70 19.57
N PHE A 210 20.88 0.53 20.01
CA PHE A 210 19.46 0.16 20.02
C PHE A 210 18.72 0.62 21.29
N SER A 211 19.37 1.45 22.11
CA SER A 211 18.80 2.10 23.29
C SER A 211 18.16 3.44 22.92
N ILE A 212 16.82 3.52 22.92
CA ILE A 212 16.10 4.80 22.99
C ILE A 212 16.07 5.27 24.45
N GLN A 213 17.21 5.72 24.98
CA GLN A 213 17.27 6.33 26.32
C GLN A 213 18.48 7.25 26.50
N GLU A 214 18.38 8.16 27.47
CA GLU A 214 19.39 9.17 27.78
C GLU A 214 20.50 8.62 28.70
N GLY A 215 21.75 9.03 28.44
CA GLY A 215 22.69 9.38 29.50
C GLY A 215 23.60 8.28 30.09
N ALA A 216 24.89 8.65 30.19
CA ALA A 216 25.96 8.03 30.98
C ALA A 216 26.56 6.68 30.51
N SER A 217 27.80 6.43 30.95
CA SER A 217 28.76 5.52 30.31
C SER A 217 29.49 4.63 31.33
N SER A 218 29.97 3.45 30.93
CA SER A 218 31.16 2.77 31.49
C SER A 218 31.61 1.57 30.65
N LEU A 219 32.85 1.10 30.85
CA LEU A 219 33.54 0.09 30.04
C LEU A 219 33.52 -1.33 30.69
N PRO A 220 33.65 -2.42 29.89
CA PRO A 220 33.62 -3.81 30.38
C PRO A 220 35.02 -4.41 30.72
N SER A 221 35.03 -5.66 31.22
CA SER A 221 36.23 -6.49 31.48
C SER A 221 36.03 -7.95 30.98
N VAL A 222 37.07 -8.79 31.03
CA VAL A 222 37.43 -9.72 29.92
C VAL A 222 37.66 -11.22 30.32
N SER A 223 37.33 -12.15 29.39
CA SER A 223 37.86 -13.54 29.23
C SER A 223 37.31 -14.73 30.10
N PRO A 224 37.55 -16.04 29.77
CA PRO A 224 37.21 -16.73 28.50
C PRO A 224 36.86 -18.28 28.55
N GLY A 225 35.84 -18.74 27.78
CA GLY A 225 35.70 -20.10 27.16
C GLY A 225 35.68 -21.39 28.04
N PRO A 226 35.77 -22.63 27.47
CA PRO A 226 35.52 -23.07 26.07
C PRO A 226 34.84 -24.47 25.85
N SER A 227 34.35 -24.77 24.61
CA SER A 227 34.26 -26.11 23.92
C SER A 227 33.35 -27.27 24.46
N SER A 228 32.82 -28.27 23.68
CA SER A 228 32.57 -28.47 22.21
C SER A 228 31.69 -29.74 21.89
N SER A 229 31.19 -29.88 20.64
CA SER A 229 30.81 -31.16 19.92
C SER A 229 29.59 -32.02 20.38
N SER A 230 28.98 -32.99 19.66
CA SER A 230 28.40 -33.17 18.27
C SER A 230 27.56 -34.52 18.26
N ARG A 231 26.91 -35.16 17.24
CA ARG A 231 26.66 -35.01 15.77
C ARG A 231 25.54 -35.98 15.23
N ALA A 232 24.58 -35.51 14.41
CA ALA A 232 23.82 -36.19 13.30
C ALA A 232 22.86 -37.44 13.39
N LEU A 233 21.61 -37.24 12.89
CA LEU A 233 20.78 -38.03 11.89
C LEU A 233 20.25 -39.48 12.20
N SER A 234 19.37 -40.19 11.44
CA SER A 234 18.73 -40.06 10.08
C SER A 234 17.38 -40.88 9.92
N PRO A 235 16.54 -40.77 8.83
CA PRO A 235 15.14 -41.27 8.75
C PRO A 235 14.76 -42.28 7.60
N LYS A 236 13.45 -42.60 7.41
CA LYS A 236 12.84 -43.40 6.27
C LYS A 236 11.42 -42.95 5.84
N SER A 237 10.95 -43.36 4.64
CA SER A 237 9.64 -43.00 4.00
C SER A 237 9.18 -44.01 2.89
N THR A 238 7.87 -44.09 2.53
CA THR A 238 7.36 -44.65 1.23
C THR A 238 5.88 -44.30 0.88
N SER A 239 5.36 -44.70 -0.29
CA SER A 239 4.13 -44.19 -0.98
C SER A 239 3.47 -45.20 -1.99
N SER A 240 2.31 -44.89 -2.61
CA SER A 240 1.82 -45.38 -3.95
C SER A 240 0.34 -44.98 -4.29
N SER A 241 -0.26 -45.55 -5.38
CA SER A 241 -0.84 -44.81 -6.54
C SER A 241 -2.14 -45.42 -7.20
N ALA A 242 -2.60 -44.92 -8.37
CA ALA A 242 -3.98 -45.08 -8.92
C ALA A 242 -4.11 -45.51 -10.43
N SER A 243 -5.34 -45.67 -10.96
CA SER A 243 -5.69 -46.03 -12.36
C SER A 243 -7.03 -45.41 -12.87
N CYS A 244 -7.41 -45.57 -14.16
CA CYS A 244 -8.56 -44.84 -14.79
C CYS A 244 -9.14 -45.52 -16.08
N SER A 245 -10.28 -45.03 -16.61
CA SER A 245 -11.00 -45.53 -17.81
C SER A 245 -11.71 -44.39 -18.60
N PRO A 246 -12.29 -44.61 -19.81
CA PRO A 246 -12.76 -43.53 -20.69
C PRO A 246 -14.26 -43.19 -20.51
N ASP A 247 -14.54 -42.02 -19.93
CA ASP A 247 -15.89 -41.44 -19.77
C ASP A 247 -16.08 -40.18 -20.65
N VAL A 248 -17.32 -39.76 -20.88
CA VAL A 248 -17.65 -38.51 -21.59
C VAL A 248 -17.42 -37.32 -20.65
N ASP A 249 -16.17 -36.87 -20.65
CA ASP A 249 -15.62 -35.79 -19.81
C ASP A 249 -16.52 -34.54 -19.80
N TRP A 250 -17.06 -34.21 -18.61
CA TRP A 250 -17.93 -33.05 -18.37
C TRP A 250 -17.33 -31.72 -18.85
N ALA A 251 -15.99 -31.63 -18.99
CA ALA A 251 -15.33 -30.45 -19.54
C ALA A 251 -15.70 -30.18 -21.01
N ASP A 252 -15.96 -31.23 -21.80
CA ASP A 252 -16.35 -31.11 -23.20
C ASP A 252 -17.78 -30.54 -23.34
N THR A 253 -18.65 -30.78 -22.36
CA THR A 253 -20.00 -30.17 -22.26
C THR A 253 -20.07 -28.93 -21.33
N PHE A 254 -18.93 -28.46 -20.79
CA PHE A 254 -18.91 -27.30 -19.88
C PHE A 254 -19.17 -25.97 -20.62
N ASP A 255 -20.22 -25.26 -20.20
CA ASP A 255 -20.53 -23.89 -20.62
C ASP A 255 -19.75 -22.84 -19.83
N ILE A 256 -19.27 -21.80 -20.51
CA ILE A 256 -18.54 -20.70 -19.88
C ILE A 256 -19.54 -19.70 -19.30
N PRO A 257 -19.39 -19.27 -18.03
CA PRO A 257 -20.37 -18.44 -17.32
C PRO A 257 -20.26 -16.95 -17.69
N TRP A 258 -20.32 -16.60 -18.97
CA TRP A 258 -20.12 -15.23 -19.48
C TRP A 258 -21.00 -14.19 -18.76
N LYS A 259 -22.28 -14.51 -18.52
CA LYS A 259 -23.25 -13.64 -17.80
C LYS A 259 -22.90 -13.40 -16.31
N LYS A 260 -21.92 -14.09 -15.75
CA LYS A 260 -21.43 -13.91 -14.36
C LYS A 260 -20.13 -13.09 -14.30
N PHE A 261 -19.57 -12.68 -15.42
CA PHE A 261 -18.33 -11.89 -15.47
C PHE A 261 -18.60 -10.39 -15.24
N PRO A 262 -17.64 -9.62 -14.72
CA PRO A 262 -17.79 -8.17 -14.57
C PRO A 262 -17.99 -7.48 -15.93
N GLU A 263 -18.85 -6.47 -15.94
CA GLU A 263 -19.23 -5.70 -17.13
C GLU A 263 -18.00 -5.11 -17.86
N GLU A 264 -17.09 -4.47 -17.11
CA GLU A 264 -15.79 -3.97 -17.58
C GLU A 264 -14.90 -5.05 -18.23
N LEU A 265 -14.99 -6.31 -17.78
CA LEU A 265 -14.27 -7.42 -18.39
C LEU A 265 -14.87 -7.76 -19.76
N ILE A 266 -16.20 -7.92 -19.86
CA ILE A 266 -16.89 -8.21 -21.13
C ILE A 266 -16.58 -7.11 -22.16
N GLN A 267 -16.70 -5.84 -21.77
CA GLN A 267 -16.36 -4.70 -22.63
C GLN A 267 -14.91 -4.73 -23.15
N SER A 268 -13.95 -5.20 -22.34
CA SER A 268 -12.56 -5.36 -22.80
C SER A 268 -12.42 -6.51 -23.81
N LEU A 269 -13.14 -7.61 -23.60
CA LEU A 269 -13.13 -8.80 -24.46
C LEU A 269 -13.74 -8.50 -25.85
N GLU A 270 -14.93 -7.90 -25.89
CA GLU A 270 -15.64 -7.53 -27.12
C GLU A 270 -14.84 -6.53 -27.98
N ARG A 271 -14.23 -5.53 -27.33
CA ARG A 271 -13.40 -4.51 -28.00
C ARG A 271 -12.01 -5.03 -28.43
N GLY A 272 -11.76 -6.34 -28.32
CA GLY A 272 -10.51 -6.96 -28.76
C GLY A 272 -9.28 -6.61 -27.90
N LYS A 273 -9.48 -6.04 -26.69
CA LYS A 273 -8.40 -5.52 -25.83
C LYS A 273 -8.03 -6.55 -24.76
N ARG A 274 -6.73 -6.66 -24.45
CA ARG A 274 -6.23 -7.54 -23.40
C ARG A 274 -6.76 -7.11 -22.02
N PRO A 275 -7.51 -7.94 -21.28
CA PRO A 275 -8.05 -7.53 -19.98
C PRO A 275 -6.96 -7.27 -18.95
N SER A 276 -7.23 -6.36 -18.00
CA SER A 276 -6.28 -6.03 -16.93
C SER A 276 -5.94 -7.26 -16.06
N PRO A 277 -4.74 -7.32 -15.43
CA PRO A 277 -4.34 -8.45 -14.60
C PRO A 277 -5.34 -8.76 -13.47
N GLN A 278 -6.02 -7.74 -12.92
CA GLN A 278 -7.06 -7.91 -11.92
C GLN A 278 -8.31 -8.59 -12.49
N LYS A 279 -8.83 -8.10 -13.61
CA LYS A 279 -10.05 -8.64 -14.24
C LYS A 279 -9.81 -10.04 -14.82
N ARG A 280 -8.60 -10.33 -15.34
CA ARG A 280 -8.19 -11.70 -15.76
C ARG A 280 -8.13 -12.67 -14.56
N ARG A 281 -7.64 -12.23 -13.39
CA ARG A 281 -7.69 -13.03 -12.14
C ARG A 281 -9.12 -13.25 -11.64
N GLU A 282 -10.01 -12.28 -11.84
CA GLU A 282 -11.43 -12.37 -11.47
C GLU A 282 -12.18 -13.38 -12.35
N MET A 283 -12.01 -13.32 -13.67
CA MET A 283 -12.49 -14.32 -14.63
C MET A 283 -12.10 -15.75 -14.19
N VAL A 284 -10.81 -15.96 -13.90
CA VAL A 284 -10.26 -17.25 -13.44
C VAL A 284 -10.89 -17.74 -12.13
N ARG A 285 -11.21 -16.83 -11.19
CA ARG A 285 -11.91 -17.20 -9.94
C ARG A 285 -13.34 -17.64 -10.19
N ILE A 286 -14.05 -17.00 -11.13
CA ILE A 286 -15.45 -17.32 -11.47
C ILE A 286 -15.49 -18.66 -12.23
N VAL A 287 -14.68 -18.82 -13.27
CA VAL A 287 -14.59 -20.08 -14.04
C VAL A 287 -14.27 -21.26 -13.12
N VAL A 288 -13.26 -21.17 -12.25
CA VAL A 288 -12.93 -22.28 -11.34
C VAL A 288 -14.05 -22.56 -10.33
N ARG A 289 -14.79 -21.55 -9.86
CA ARG A 289 -15.93 -21.77 -8.95
C ARG A 289 -16.99 -22.66 -9.62
N GLU A 290 -17.33 -22.37 -10.87
CA GLU A 290 -18.36 -23.08 -11.63
C GLU A 290 -17.86 -24.46 -12.09
N MET A 291 -16.57 -24.60 -12.44
CA MET A 291 -15.95 -25.91 -12.69
C MET A 291 -15.99 -26.82 -11.44
N MET A 292 -15.72 -26.27 -10.25
CA MET A 292 -15.77 -27.02 -8.99
C MET A 292 -17.21 -27.39 -8.55
N GLN A 293 -18.24 -26.78 -9.13
CA GLN A 293 -19.63 -27.22 -8.97
C GLN A 293 -19.99 -28.39 -9.89
N LYS A 294 -19.19 -28.66 -10.93
CA LYS A 294 -19.38 -29.79 -11.88
C LYS A 294 -18.56 -31.02 -11.52
N SER A 295 -17.38 -30.85 -10.93
CA SER A 295 -16.56 -31.98 -10.47
C SER A 295 -15.63 -31.58 -9.31
N SER A 296 -15.49 -32.46 -8.33
CA SER A 296 -14.42 -32.39 -7.31
C SER A 296 -13.03 -32.55 -7.93
N ASP A 297 -12.92 -33.36 -8.98
CA ASP A 297 -11.65 -33.85 -9.51
C ASP A 297 -11.38 -33.35 -10.92
N ILE A 298 -11.25 -32.03 -10.97
CA ILE A 298 -10.76 -31.29 -12.13
C ILE A 298 -9.30 -31.69 -12.44
N SER A 299 -9.09 -32.42 -13.52
CA SER A 299 -7.77 -32.80 -14.02
C SER A 299 -7.16 -31.74 -14.94
N LYS A 300 -5.87 -31.87 -15.27
CA LYS A 300 -5.19 -30.99 -16.24
C LYS A 300 -5.82 -31.04 -17.65
N ARG A 301 -6.44 -32.17 -18.03
CA ARG A 301 -7.22 -32.30 -19.27
C ARG A 301 -8.44 -31.38 -19.25
N HIS A 302 -9.23 -31.42 -18.17
CA HIS A 302 -10.46 -30.64 -18.03
C HIS A 302 -10.15 -29.13 -18.08
N ILE A 303 -9.09 -28.71 -17.39
CA ILE A 303 -8.57 -27.32 -17.41
C ILE A 303 -8.19 -26.88 -18.82
N THR A 304 -7.53 -27.76 -19.59
CA THR A 304 -7.07 -27.47 -20.95
C THR A 304 -8.24 -27.31 -21.92
N ILE A 305 -9.29 -28.12 -21.78
CA ILE A 305 -10.53 -28.03 -22.58
C ILE A 305 -11.24 -26.70 -22.31
N VAL A 306 -11.46 -26.34 -21.04
CA VAL A 306 -12.13 -25.08 -20.68
C VAL A 306 -11.30 -23.85 -21.09
N ALA A 307 -9.97 -23.89 -20.93
CA ALA A 307 -9.09 -22.81 -21.40
C ALA A 307 -9.14 -22.62 -22.93
N LYS A 308 -9.18 -23.72 -23.70
CA LYS A 308 -9.37 -23.68 -25.17
C LYS A 308 -10.67 -22.97 -25.54
N LYS A 309 -11.81 -23.38 -24.95
CA LYS A 309 -13.12 -22.76 -25.19
C LYS A 309 -13.09 -21.25 -24.92
N ILE A 310 -12.53 -20.83 -23.79
CA ILE A 310 -12.44 -19.40 -23.40
C ILE A 310 -11.63 -18.57 -24.41
N VAL A 311 -10.47 -19.08 -24.84
CA VAL A 311 -9.60 -18.37 -25.81
C VAL A 311 -10.17 -18.42 -27.24
N ALA A 312 -10.92 -19.47 -27.59
CA ALA A 312 -11.60 -19.56 -28.88
C ALA A 312 -12.71 -18.50 -29.06
N THR A 313 -13.41 -18.12 -27.99
CA THR A 313 -14.45 -17.07 -28.05
C THR A 313 -13.87 -15.67 -28.22
N TYR A 314 -12.76 -15.35 -27.51
CA TYR A 314 -12.13 -14.01 -27.56
C TYR A 314 -10.62 -14.09 -27.82
N PRO A 315 -10.18 -14.55 -29.01
CA PRO A 315 -8.77 -14.81 -29.29
C PRO A 315 -7.92 -13.55 -29.21
N LYS A 316 -8.36 -12.44 -29.83
CA LYS A 316 -7.64 -11.15 -29.81
C LYS A 316 -7.33 -10.64 -28.39
N SER A 317 -8.22 -10.92 -27.44
CA SER A 317 -8.18 -10.38 -26.08
C SER A 317 -7.47 -11.31 -25.09
N LEU A 318 -7.61 -12.64 -25.24
CA LEU A 318 -7.17 -13.60 -24.23
C LEU A 318 -5.95 -14.44 -24.60
N GLN A 319 -5.63 -14.58 -25.90
CA GLN A 319 -4.52 -15.36 -26.41
C GLN A 319 -3.16 -14.93 -25.83
N ASP A 320 -2.24 -15.88 -25.71
CA ASP A 320 -0.84 -15.62 -25.40
C ASP A 320 -0.09 -15.12 -26.64
N VAL A 321 0.15 -13.80 -26.66
CA VAL A 321 0.94 -13.07 -27.65
C VAL A 321 1.92 -12.16 -26.89
N ILE A 322 3.16 -12.08 -27.34
CA ILE A 322 4.15 -11.06 -26.94
C ILE A 322 4.74 -10.47 -28.21
N GLU A 323 4.78 -9.14 -28.31
CA GLU A 323 5.42 -8.38 -29.42
C GLU A 323 4.97 -8.72 -30.86
N GLY A 324 3.87 -9.48 -30.99
CA GLY A 324 3.29 -9.94 -32.25
C GLY A 324 3.29 -11.47 -32.37
N ASP A 325 4.27 -12.12 -31.74
CA ASP A 325 4.48 -13.57 -31.82
C ASP A 325 3.55 -14.37 -30.89
N ILE A 326 3.12 -15.51 -31.40
CA ILE A 326 2.21 -16.44 -30.73
C ILE A 326 3.01 -17.39 -29.83
N ILE A 327 2.93 -17.22 -28.52
CA ILE A 327 3.70 -18.06 -27.59
C ILE A 327 2.98 -19.38 -27.32
N GLY A 328 3.57 -20.46 -27.85
CA GLY A 328 3.16 -21.84 -27.62
C GLY A 328 1.72 -22.11 -28.06
N LEU A 329 1.00 -22.93 -27.29
CA LEU A 329 -0.37 -23.37 -27.62
C LEU A 329 -1.46 -22.29 -27.44
N ARG A 330 -1.17 -20.98 -27.52
CA ARG A 330 -2.13 -19.85 -27.49
C ARG A 330 -2.91 -19.63 -26.17
N PHE A 331 -3.06 -20.64 -25.31
CA PHE A 331 -3.87 -20.61 -24.07
C PHE A 331 -3.10 -21.04 -22.81
N HIS A 332 -1.78 -21.20 -22.89
CA HIS A 332 -0.97 -21.85 -21.85
C HIS A 332 -0.93 -21.05 -20.53
N SER A 333 -0.91 -19.71 -20.59
CA SER A 333 -0.98 -18.87 -19.38
C SER A 333 -2.31 -19.01 -18.66
N LEU A 334 -3.42 -19.17 -19.40
CA LEU A 334 -4.75 -19.36 -18.83
C LEU A 334 -4.88 -20.74 -18.17
N VAL A 335 -4.35 -21.79 -18.80
CA VAL A 335 -4.26 -23.14 -18.18
C VAL A 335 -3.50 -23.09 -16.86
N LYS A 336 -2.33 -22.43 -16.81
CA LYS A 336 -1.54 -22.27 -15.57
C LYS A 336 -2.29 -21.44 -14.52
N GLN A 337 -3.01 -20.39 -14.90
CA GLN A 337 -3.81 -19.57 -13.98
C GLN A 337 -5.00 -20.35 -13.38
N LEU A 338 -5.71 -21.12 -14.20
CA LEU A 338 -6.81 -22.00 -13.76
C LEU A 338 -6.28 -23.13 -12.85
N GLN A 339 -5.20 -23.81 -13.25
CA GLN A 339 -4.58 -24.88 -12.46
C GLN A 339 -4.14 -24.37 -11.09
N ASN A 340 -3.34 -23.29 -11.04
CA ASN A 340 -2.92 -22.69 -9.78
C ASN A 340 -4.12 -22.29 -8.91
N ARG A 341 -5.23 -21.81 -9.50
CA ARG A 341 -6.44 -21.44 -8.75
C ARG A 341 -7.19 -22.67 -8.18
N ILE A 342 -7.20 -23.79 -8.89
CA ILE A 342 -7.78 -25.07 -8.43
C ILE A 342 -6.92 -25.68 -7.32
N GLU A 343 -5.60 -25.72 -7.47
CA GLU A 343 -4.68 -26.17 -6.42
C GLU A 343 -4.83 -25.33 -5.15
N ASN A 344 -4.91 -23.99 -5.28
CA ASN A 344 -5.22 -23.09 -4.17
C ASN A 344 -6.64 -23.30 -3.57
N ALA A 345 -7.56 -23.96 -4.27
CA ALA A 345 -8.89 -24.32 -3.75
C ALA A 345 -8.91 -25.71 -3.08
N LYS A 346 -8.07 -26.64 -3.56
CA LYS A 346 -7.97 -28.01 -3.03
C LYS A 346 -7.09 -28.16 -1.79
N ARG A 347 -6.24 -27.17 -1.47
CA ARG A 347 -5.57 -27.14 -0.16
C ARG A 347 -6.63 -27.11 0.95
N SER A 348 -6.57 -28.07 1.86
CA SER A 348 -7.54 -28.23 2.94
C SER A 348 -7.64 -26.96 3.79
N THR A 349 -8.87 -26.55 4.07
CA THR A 349 -9.18 -25.43 4.97
C THR A 349 -9.00 -25.87 6.42
N THR A 350 -7.78 -26.17 6.85
CA THR A 350 -7.42 -26.49 8.23
C THR A 350 -7.57 -25.23 9.09
N PRO A 351 -8.62 -25.09 9.92
CA PRO A 351 -9.03 -23.80 10.43
C PRO A 351 -8.30 -23.44 11.73
N LYS A 352 -7.04 -23.00 11.65
CA LYS A 352 -6.33 -22.38 12.78
C LYS A 352 -6.63 -20.89 12.94
N SER A 353 -7.92 -20.57 12.98
CA SER A 353 -8.45 -19.31 13.51
C SER A 353 -9.71 -19.60 14.33
N ARG A 354 -9.53 -19.87 15.62
CA ARG A 354 -10.62 -19.78 16.60
C ARG A 354 -11.16 -18.34 16.54
N LYS A 355 -12.32 -18.14 15.90
CA LYS A 355 -13.18 -17.02 16.29
C LYS A 355 -13.46 -17.21 17.77
N ARG A 356 -12.94 -16.33 18.63
CA ARG A 356 -13.46 -16.22 20.00
C ARG A 356 -14.94 -15.85 19.87
N LYS A 357 -15.79 -16.47 20.70
CA LYS A 357 -17.10 -15.87 20.97
C LYS A 357 -16.82 -14.49 21.55
N LEU A 358 -17.52 -13.46 21.08
CA LEU A 358 -17.67 -12.26 21.87
C LEU A 358 -18.41 -12.66 23.14
N HIS A 359 -17.86 -12.34 24.30
CA HIS A 359 -18.72 -12.11 25.46
C HIS A 359 -19.42 -10.78 25.20
N ALA A 360 -20.74 -10.76 25.37
CA ALA A 360 -21.47 -9.51 25.36
C ALA A 360 -21.17 -8.76 26.66
N ASP A 361 -20.69 -7.53 26.52
CA ASP A 361 -20.91 -6.44 27.45
C ASP A 361 -21.17 -5.17 26.62
N SER A 362 -21.77 -4.14 27.20
CA SER A 362 -22.65 -3.23 26.46
C SER A 362 -21.98 -2.17 25.57
N ASP A 363 -22.83 -1.56 24.74
CA ASP A 363 -22.71 -0.23 24.12
C ASP A 363 -21.62 -0.02 23.05
N THR A 364 -21.90 -0.51 21.83
CA THR A 364 -21.94 0.39 20.65
C THR A 364 -22.78 -0.20 19.52
N ASP A 365 -23.50 0.65 18.79
CA ASP A 365 -24.43 0.26 17.72
C ASP A 365 -23.69 -0.22 16.45
N GLU A 366 -23.82 -1.51 16.09
CA GLU A 366 -23.14 -2.11 14.94
C GLU A 366 -23.88 -1.88 13.62
N MET A 367 -23.47 -0.86 12.86
CA MET A 367 -23.79 -0.78 11.43
C MET A 367 -23.23 -2.01 10.67
N PRO A 368 -24.01 -2.62 9.75
CA PRO A 368 -23.58 -3.84 9.05
C PRO A 368 -22.38 -3.60 8.13
N ALA A 369 -21.40 -4.51 8.19
CA ALA A 369 -20.11 -4.36 7.53
C ALA A 369 -20.17 -4.40 5.98
N GLU A 370 -20.19 -3.23 5.35
CA GLU A 370 -20.05 -3.09 3.90
C GLU A 370 -18.66 -3.53 3.38
N LYS A 371 -18.66 -4.00 2.13
CA LYS A 371 -17.52 -4.66 1.49
C LYS A 371 -16.47 -3.63 1.05
N ARG A 372 -15.49 -3.33 1.92
CA ARG A 372 -14.37 -2.44 1.60
C ARG A 372 -13.67 -2.85 0.30
N ALA A 373 -13.73 -1.96 -0.70
CA ALA A 373 -12.96 -2.00 -1.94
C ALA A 373 -11.46 -1.72 -1.67
N PRO A 374 -10.54 -2.01 -2.61
CA PRO A 374 -9.12 -1.72 -2.41
C PRO A 374 -8.84 -0.22 -2.32
N ILE A 375 -7.82 0.14 -1.55
CA ILE A 375 -7.47 1.53 -1.23
C ILE A 375 -6.79 2.20 -2.44
N GLN A 376 -7.46 3.22 -2.98
CA GLN A 376 -6.86 4.40 -3.61
C GLN A 376 -7.60 5.64 -3.10
N GLU A 377 -7.07 6.83 -3.36
CA GLU A 377 -7.47 8.08 -2.72
C GLU A 377 -8.85 8.60 -3.16
N THR A 378 -9.92 8.07 -2.56
CA THR A 378 -11.29 8.58 -2.74
C THR A 378 -12.10 8.49 -1.45
N TYR A 379 -12.32 9.64 -0.81
CA TYR A 379 -13.20 9.77 0.36
C TYR A 379 -14.66 9.48 -0.04
N GLY A 380 -15.14 8.25 0.19
CA GLY A 380 -16.52 7.83 -0.07
C GLY A 380 -16.97 7.82 -1.54
N CYS A 381 -16.11 8.17 -2.50
CA CYS A 381 -16.48 8.33 -3.91
C CYS A 381 -16.24 7.06 -4.73
N ILE A 382 -17.32 6.40 -5.14
CA ILE A 382 -17.32 5.16 -5.95
C ILE A 382 -17.19 5.37 -7.47
N LYS A 383 -17.46 6.58 -8.00
CA LYS A 383 -17.37 6.91 -9.44
C LYS A 383 -16.57 8.19 -9.74
N TRP A 384 -15.44 8.37 -9.06
CA TRP A 384 -14.60 9.57 -9.19
C TRP A 384 -13.99 9.80 -10.58
N GLU A 385 -13.43 8.74 -11.19
CA GLU A 385 -12.82 8.80 -12.53
C GLU A 385 -13.40 7.69 -13.42
N MET A 386 -14.28 8.06 -14.36
CA MET A 386 -14.82 7.12 -15.34
C MET A 386 -13.91 7.04 -16.57
N LYS A 387 -13.12 5.95 -16.65
CA LYS A 387 -12.16 5.73 -17.76
C LYS A 387 -12.81 5.41 -19.10
N PHE A 388 -14.09 5.02 -19.09
CA PHE A 388 -14.89 4.71 -20.27
C PHE A 388 -16.29 5.32 -20.16
N MET A 389 -16.87 5.70 -21.30
CA MET A 389 -18.27 6.15 -21.42
C MET A 389 -19.22 4.97 -21.16
N PRO A 390 -20.40 5.17 -20.54
CA PRO A 390 -21.38 4.11 -20.31
C PRO A 390 -21.81 3.39 -21.60
N LEU A 391 -22.20 2.12 -21.50
CA LEU A 391 -22.82 1.41 -22.62
C LEU A 391 -24.21 1.99 -22.90
N GLY A 392 -24.53 2.18 -24.18
CA GLY A 392 -25.75 2.85 -24.64
C GLY A 392 -25.58 4.36 -24.86
N GLU A 393 -24.57 4.99 -24.25
CA GLU A 393 -24.26 6.41 -24.46
C GLU A 393 -23.28 6.62 -25.64
N THR A 394 -23.49 7.70 -26.38
CA THR A 394 -22.58 8.22 -27.41
C THR A 394 -22.19 9.66 -27.09
N ALA A 395 -21.14 10.18 -27.72
CA ALA A 395 -20.79 11.59 -27.59
C ALA A 395 -21.94 12.53 -28.03
N GLU A 396 -22.74 12.09 -29.01
CA GLU A 396 -23.91 12.82 -29.52
C GLU A 396 -25.08 12.77 -28.51
N SER A 397 -25.36 11.62 -27.89
CA SER A 397 -26.34 11.47 -26.79
C SER A 397 -26.02 12.37 -25.60
N GLN A 398 -24.74 12.40 -25.20
CA GLN A 398 -24.24 13.25 -24.13
C GLN A 398 -24.35 14.75 -24.47
N GLN A 399 -24.09 15.12 -25.74
CA GLN A 399 -24.20 16.48 -26.25
C GLN A 399 -25.67 16.94 -26.27
N GLN A 400 -26.56 16.14 -26.87
CA GLN A 400 -28.00 16.40 -26.92
C GLN A 400 -28.59 16.55 -25.51
N SER A 401 -28.25 15.66 -24.59
CA SER A 401 -28.69 15.71 -23.19
C SER A 401 -28.21 16.96 -22.45
N ARG A 402 -27.00 17.47 -22.78
CA ARG A 402 -26.49 18.74 -22.24
C ARG A 402 -27.26 19.94 -22.78
N ASP A 403 -27.52 19.96 -24.09
CA ASP A 403 -28.23 21.09 -24.71
C ASP A 403 -29.72 21.12 -24.31
N GLU A 404 -30.32 19.97 -24.00
CA GLU A 404 -31.63 19.86 -23.36
C GLU A 404 -31.62 20.42 -21.93
N LEU A 405 -30.61 20.12 -21.11
CA LEU A 405 -30.42 20.76 -19.80
C LEU A 405 -30.26 22.30 -19.92
N LYS A 406 -29.56 22.80 -20.95
CA LYS A 406 -29.46 24.25 -21.26
C LYS A 406 -30.75 24.88 -21.80
N SER A 407 -31.70 24.07 -22.26
CA SER A 407 -33.04 24.50 -22.64
C SER A 407 -33.95 24.58 -21.40
N LEU A 408 -33.91 23.53 -20.56
CA LEU A 408 -34.67 23.44 -19.31
C LEU A 408 -34.31 24.57 -18.33
N SER A 409 -33.03 24.95 -18.19
CA SER A 409 -32.63 26.04 -17.30
C SER A 409 -33.14 27.44 -17.69
N LYS A 410 -33.73 27.59 -18.89
CA LYS A 410 -34.36 28.82 -19.37
C LYS A 410 -35.88 28.83 -19.17
N GLN A 411 -36.45 27.77 -18.59
CA GLN A 411 -37.87 27.65 -18.30
C GLN A 411 -38.14 28.07 -16.85
N ASN A 412 -39.24 28.78 -16.60
CA ASN A 412 -39.60 29.26 -15.25
C ASN A 412 -39.88 28.14 -14.23
N ALA A 413 -40.13 26.90 -14.70
CA ALA A 413 -40.37 25.72 -13.88
C ALA A 413 -39.91 24.45 -14.61
N PRO A 414 -38.60 24.09 -14.59
CA PRO A 414 -38.09 22.93 -15.31
C PRO A 414 -38.56 21.62 -14.68
N ASN A 415 -38.96 20.64 -15.51
CA ASN A 415 -39.38 19.33 -15.02
C ASN A 415 -38.24 18.62 -14.27
N HIS A 416 -38.40 18.50 -12.95
CA HIS A 416 -37.37 18.01 -12.05
C HIS A 416 -36.96 16.54 -12.31
N ASP A 417 -37.86 15.69 -12.81
CA ASP A 417 -37.52 14.28 -13.09
C ASP A 417 -36.75 14.13 -14.41
N VAL A 418 -37.06 14.95 -15.41
CA VAL A 418 -36.26 15.07 -16.63
C VAL A 418 -34.86 15.60 -16.29
N VAL A 419 -34.75 16.64 -15.45
CA VAL A 419 -33.45 17.16 -14.97
C VAL A 419 -32.65 16.08 -14.23
N LYS A 420 -33.28 15.27 -13.36
CA LYS A 420 -32.61 14.14 -12.69
C LYS A 420 -32.10 13.10 -13.70
N GLN A 421 -32.91 12.73 -14.69
CA GLN A 421 -32.56 11.74 -15.71
C GLN A 421 -31.40 12.22 -16.59
N LEU A 422 -31.47 13.44 -17.12
CA LEU A 422 -30.42 14.03 -17.96
C LEU A 422 -29.13 14.29 -17.17
N THR A 423 -29.22 14.70 -15.89
CA THR A 423 -28.03 14.85 -15.03
C THR A 423 -27.37 13.49 -14.77
N ARG A 424 -28.16 12.42 -14.63
CA ARG A 424 -27.69 11.04 -14.44
C ARG A 424 -27.00 10.49 -15.70
N SER A 425 -27.58 10.67 -16.90
CA SER A 425 -26.96 10.21 -18.15
C SER A 425 -25.65 10.96 -18.43
N THR A 426 -25.65 12.29 -18.25
CA THR A 426 -24.48 13.14 -18.55
C THR A 426 -23.42 13.20 -17.45
N PHE A 427 -23.59 12.45 -16.34
CA PHE A 427 -22.63 12.38 -15.23
C PHE A 427 -21.19 12.09 -15.70
N TYR A 428 -21.02 11.22 -16.71
CA TYR A 428 -19.71 10.94 -17.32
C TYR A 428 -19.01 12.22 -17.81
N THR A 429 -19.71 13.03 -18.60
CA THR A 429 -19.13 14.23 -19.22
C THR A 429 -18.96 15.35 -18.20
N GLN A 430 -19.93 15.56 -17.31
CA GLN A 430 -19.81 16.48 -16.16
C GLN A 430 -18.56 16.18 -15.34
N ARG A 431 -18.41 14.92 -14.88
CA ARG A 431 -17.29 14.51 -14.01
C ARG A 431 -15.95 14.62 -14.70
N LYS A 432 -15.89 14.33 -16.01
CA LYS A 432 -14.69 14.49 -16.84
C LYS A 432 -14.27 15.96 -16.96
N GLU A 433 -15.21 16.87 -17.19
CA GLU A 433 -14.92 18.30 -17.27
C GLU A 433 -14.50 18.90 -15.92
N VAL A 434 -15.13 18.48 -14.82
CA VAL A 434 -14.74 18.85 -13.45
C VAL A 434 -13.34 18.32 -13.10
N ASN A 435 -13.05 17.04 -13.37
CA ASN A 435 -11.72 16.46 -13.12
C ASN A 435 -10.61 17.12 -13.95
N ASN A 436 -10.93 17.61 -15.15
CA ASN A 436 -10.00 18.34 -16.01
C ASN A 436 -9.76 19.81 -15.56
N GLY A 437 -10.36 20.25 -14.46
CA GLY A 437 -10.14 21.60 -13.92
C GLY A 437 -10.78 22.72 -14.74
N LYS A 438 -11.86 22.43 -15.49
CA LYS A 438 -12.62 23.45 -16.24
C LYS A 438 -13.16 24.52 -15.29
N GLU A 439 -13.01 25.79 -15.65
CA GLU A 439 -13.40 26.91 -14.77
C GLU A 439 -14.88 26.87 -14.41
N ILE A 440 -15.20 27.26 -13.17
CA ILE A 440 -16.57 27.24 -12.61
C ILE A 440 -17.55 28.04 -13.49
N LYS A 441 -17.12 29.14 -14.11
CA LYS A 441 -17.95 29.92 -15.04
C LYS A 441 -18.44 29.07 -16.22
N TYR A 442 -17.54 28.37 -16.91
CA TYR A 442 -17.91 27.51 -18.02
C TYR A 442 -18.67 26.25 -17.56
N LEU A 443 -18.42 25.75 -16.35
CA LEU A 443 -19.23 24.66 -15.78
C LEU A 443 -20.68 25.10 -15.49
N LEU A 444 -20.92 26.34 -15.06
CA LEU A 444 -22.27 26.90 -14.91
C LEU A 444 -22.96 27.11 -16.28
N GLU A 445 -22.22 27.58 -17.28
CA GLU A 445 -22.73 27.78 -18.66
C GLU A 445 -23.00 26.46 -19.41
N ASP A 446 -22.24 25.40 -19.10
CA ASP A 446 -22.42 24.07 -19.71
C ASP A 446 -23.33 23.12 -18.94
N TRP A 447 -23.37 23.23 -17.60
CA TRP A 447 -24.12 22.35 -16.72
C TRP A 447 -24.87 23.15 -15.65
N PRO A 448 -25.90 23.94 -16.03
CA PRO A 448 -26.58 24.86 -15.12
C PRO A 448 -27.04 24.18 -13.82
N PHE A 449 -27.68 23.01 -13.93
CA PHE A 449 -28.20 22.25 -12.80
C PHE A 449 -27.12 21.56 -11.93
N LEU A 450 -25.83 21.57 -12.30
CA LEU A 450 -24.76 20.88 -11.55
C LEU A 450 -24.57 21.44 -10.13
N PHE A 451 -24.89 22.73 -9.95
CA PHE A 451 -24.78 23.44 -8.67
C PHE A 451 -26.15 23.69 -8.00
N ASP A 452 -27.26 23.36 -8.69
CA ASP A 452 -28.61 23.38 -8.12
C ASP A 452 -28.83 22.15 -7.22
N GLU A 453 -29.69 22.29 -6.21
CA GLU A 453 -29.96 21.24 -5.20
C GLU A 453 -30.27 19.87 -5.84
N ILE A 454 -31.07 19.86 -6.90
CA ILE A 454 -31.54 18.64 -7.57
C ILE A 454 -30.41 17.94 -8.35
N GLY A 455 -29.65 18.69 -9.16
CA GLY A 455 -28.56 18.12 -9.95
C GLY A 455 -27.35 17.78 -9.09
N MET A 456 -27.03 18.62 -8.09
CA MET A 456 -26.01 18.32 -7.08
C MET A 456 -26.36 17.04 -6.30
N ALA A 457 -27.61 16.85 -5.87
CA ALA A 457 -28.01 15.61 -5.17
C ALA A 457 -27.90 14.36 -6.06
N VAL A 458 -28.22 14.46 -7.36
CA VAL A 458 -28.04 13.36 -8.32
C VAL A 458 -26.57 13.08 -8.59
N HIS A 459 -25.76 14.11 -8.83
CA HIS A 459 -24.32 13.99 -9.07
C HIS A 459 -23.62 13.41 -7.84
N PHE A 460 -23.99 13.83 -6.63
CA PHE A 460 -23.49 13.27 -5.37
C PHE A 460 -23.87 11.79 -5.22
N LYS A 461 -25.14 11.41 -5.50
CA LYS A 461 -25.61 10.02 -5.40
C LYS A 461 -24.91 9.10 -6.41
N GLU A 462 -24.62 9.58 -7.61
CA GLU A 462 -23.82 8.82 -8.59
C GLU A 462 -22.33 8.75 -8.22
N LEU A 463 -21.76 9.84 -7.70
CA LEU A 463 -20.35 9.91 -7.30
C LEU A 463 -20.03 9.03 -6.09
N THR A 464 -20.93 8.96 -5.10
CA THR A 464 -20.70 8.31 -3.79
C THR A 464 -21.53 7.05 -3.55
N GLY A 465 -22.60 6.84 -4.32
CA GLY A 465 -23.62 5.83 -4.04
C GLY A 465 -24.61 6.23 -2.93
N VAL A 466 -24.32 7.31 -2.20
CA VAL A 466 -25.08 7.77 -1.03
C VAL A 466 -26.12 8.80 -1.43
N SER A 467 -27.37 8.59 -1.00
CA SER A 467 -28.43 9.57 -1.14
C SER A 467 -28.51 10.46 0.09
N LEU A 468 -28.20 11.75 -0.08
CA LEU A 468 -28.22 12.73 1.02
C LEU A 468 -29.60 12.80 1.69
N LYS A 469 -30.70 12.78 0.93
CA LYS A 469 -32.06 12.85 1.48
C LYS A 469 -32.45 11.59 2.25
N GLU A 470 -32.09 10.40 1.75
CA GLU A 470 -32.38 9.13 2.46
C GLU A 470 -31.55 8.97 3.73
N ILE A 471 -30.30 9.46 3.77
CA ILE A 471 -29.50 9.48 5.01
C ILE A 471 -30.01 10.56 5.98
N PHE A 472 -30.39 11.74 5.50
CA PHE A 472 -30.90 12.81 6.36
C PHE A 472 -32.19 12.39 7.06
N VAL A 473 -33.15 11.81 6.34
CA VAL A 473 -34.39 11.26 6.92
C VAL A 473 -34.07 10.14 7.91
N ARG A 474 -33.29 9.12 7.53
CA ARG A 474 -32.91 8.03 8.45
C ARG A 474 -32.22 8.54 9.73
N ASN A 475 -31.38 9.58 9.63
CA ASN A 475 -30.71 10.16 10.79
C ASN A 475 -31.62 11.00 11.68
N LEU A 476 -32.73 11.52 11.15
CA LEU A 476 -33.81 12.11 11.96
C LEU A 476 -34.62 11.00 12.63
N ASP A 477 -35.00 9.96 11.89
CA ASP A 477 -35.77 8.81 12.42
C ASP A 477 -35.02 8.09 13.56
N LEU A 478 -33.68 7.99 13.48
CA LEU A 478 -32.82 7.33 14.48
C LEU A 478 -32.33 8.24 15.61
N LYS A 479 -32.64 9.55 15.60
CA LYS A 479 -32.18 10.53 16.61
C LYS A 479 -33.22 11.58 16.99
N GLY A 480 -34.48 11.32 16.65
CA GLY A 480 -35.66 12.15 16.95
C GLY A 480 -36.53 11.58 18.08
N GLU A 481 -36.18 10.39 18.57
CA GLU A 481 -36.56 9.84 19.89
C GLU A 481 -35.47 10.16 20.92
#